data_AF-A0A5C6M8S8-F1
#
_entry.id   AF-A0A5C6M8S8-F1
#
_cell.length_a   1.000
_cell.length_b   1.000
_cell.length_c   1.000
_cell.angle_alpha   90.00
_cell.angle_beta   90.00
_cell.angle_gamma   90.00
#
_symmetry.space_group_name_H-M   'P 1'
#
loop_
_entity.id
_entity.type
_entity.pdbx_description
1 polymer ?
#
loop_
_entity_poly.entity_id
_entity_poly.type
_entity_poly.pdbx_seq_one_letter_code
_entity_poly.pdbx_strand_id
1 'polypeptide(L)'
;MSDPERRGRRLFFVVATLLILDTLWPPLVGLWQNFPNVAWFSGVIRPLIYTALICSLWKGEPILVQLVGWLSVISGLQRASAGLLGLFPLVLVWRPEAGKLNLWLALPGLLMLSFGILRVISGFLLLFSPSLKAFFNARQFSQMMVQAVRMLEQEKPAGGPAVPVPTLPRNEVIRHPEVDFDHWSTVFPMEMLINTRGPRRFDSTAPNDPLDLWKIHGTPITSPAHLCMIELVRKQCAGAGRRGAGLPGPAVPVDLLLWSVEPAKRPWLTRLGGTPHRESAKPWPTHEGRPCTFVAQFCFVDSTDIVSDKLPGKVMLVFFADEHGYWDSDKVHIEFSSVKLRSPMTAEQCPRPGFVVPQLSGHIHRTAEYPGAERVFRKAGHWLPWYFAITRSTKIGRGSFELDEPVWRRGEAECLCALHSLHYASGPHEGFWPLIGMEAFPDDWPQPFGEGEWGRFNMSLGDVGCLYFLIDGEGAVTAHFFSH
;
A
#
# COMPACT_ATOMS: atom_id res chain seq x y z
N MET A 1 -7.90 2.15 -7.62
CA MET A 1 -9.37 2.09 -7.62
C MET A 1 -9.81 2.76 -8.90
N SER A 2 -10.37 2.00 -9.83
CA SER A 2 -10.82 2.60 -11.10
C SER A 2 -11.96 3.60 -10.81
N ASP A 3 -12.17 4.59 -11.67
CA ASP A 3 -13.26 5.55 -11.45
C ASP A 3 -14.66 4.87 -11.44
N PRO A 4 -14.99 3.90 -12.32
CA PRO A 4 -16.22 3.11 -12.21
C PRO A 4 -16.38 2.39 -10.86
N GLU A 5 -15.29 1.86 -10.29
CA GLU A 5 -15.25 1.16 -9.00
C GLU A 5 -15.40 2.14 -7.82
N ARG A 6 -14.73 3.30 -7.88
CA ARG A 6 -14.85 4.39 -6.89
C ARG A 6 -16.26 4.99 -6.87
N ARG A 7 -16.86 5.18 -8.05
CA ARG A 7 -18.29 5.52 -8.22
C ARG A 7 -19.19 4.39 -7.68
N GLY A 8 -18.85 3.14 -7.96
CA GLY A 8 -19.54 1.94 -7.47
C GLY A 8 -19.60 1.86 -5.94
N ARG A 9 -18.48 2.05 -5.24
CA ARG A 9 -18.41 2.10 -3.77
C ARG A 9 -19.29 3.21 -3.19
N ARG A 10 -19.28 4.42 -3.79
CA ARG A 10 -20.16 5.54 -3.37
C ARG A 10 -21.64 5.18 -3.57
N LEU A 11 -22.00 4.66 -4.75
CA LEU A 11 -23.36 4.25 -5.07
C LEU A 11 -23.85 3.11 -4.16
N PHE A 12 -22.98 2.17 -3.80
CA PHE A 12 -23.28 1.09 -2.85
C PHE A 12 -23.67 1.64 -1.48
N PHE A 13 -22.90 2.58 -0.92
CA PHE A 13 -23.24 3.18 0.38
C PHE A 13 -24.56 3.95 0.36
N VAL A 14 -24.87 4.67 -0.72
CA VAL A 14 -26.17 5.36 -0.86
C VAL A 14 -27.32 4.35 -0.91
N VAL A 15 -27.22 3.33 -1.79
CA VAL A 15 -28.26 2.30 -1.94
C VAL A 15 -28.43 1.49 -0.65
N ALA A 16 -27.34 1.06 0.00
CA ALA A 16 -27.40 0.31 1.25
C ALA A 16 -28.03 1.14 2.38
N THR A 17 -27.62 2.41 2.55
CA THR A 17 -28.20 3.31 3.57
C THR A 17 -29.70 3.49 3.36
N LEU A 18 -30.15 3.75 2.12
CA LEU A 18 -31.57 3.91 1.81
C LEU A 18 -32.37 2.63 2.08
N LEU A 19 -31.86 1.46 1.66
CA LEU A 19 -32.50 0.16 1.90
C LEU A 19 -32.56 -0.21 3.39
N ILE A 20 -31.56 0.17 4.19
CA ILE A 20 -31.53 -0.07 5.64
C ILE A 20 -32.54 0.85 6.34
N LEU A 21 -32.56 2.15 6.04
CA LEU A 21 -33.52 3.11 6.62
C LEU A 21 -34.97 2.71 6.31
N ASP A 22 -35.26 2.38 5.05
CA ASP A 22 -36.58 1.92 4.57
C ASP A 22 -37.05 0.57 5.18
N THR A 23 -36.09 -0.19 5.73
CA THR A 23 -36.32 -1.48 6.37
C THR A 23 -36.45 -1.34 7.89
N LEU A 24 -35.68 -0.46 8.53
CA LEU A 24 -35.70 -0.24 9.98
C LEU A 24 -36.78 0.74 10.47
N TRP A 25 -37.27 1.65 9.61
CA TRP A 25 -38.29 2.62 10.01
C TRP A 25 -39.62 2.00 10.51
N PRO A 26 -40.21 0.99 9.85
CA PRO A 26 -41.43 0.35 10.36
C PRO A 26 -41.29 -0.31 11.75
N PRO A 27 -40.23 -1.09 12.08
CA PRO A 27 -39.99 -1.56 13.44
C PRO A 27 -39.94 -0.43 14.47
N LEU A 28 -39.20 0.65 14.19
CA LEU A 28 -39.01 1.77 15.11
C LEU A 28 -40.34 2.46 15.43
N VAL A 29 -41.17 2.72 14.42
CA VAL A 29 -42.51 3.32 14.61
C VAL A 29 -43.44 2.35 15.38
N GLY A 30 -43.42 1.06 15.06
CA GLY A 30 -44.25 0.06 15.76
C GLY A 30 -43.90 -0.09 17.24
N LEU A 31 -42.60 -0.15 17.55
CA LEU A 31 -42.08 -0.20 18.93
C LEU A 31 -42.40 1.08 19.72
N TRP A 32 -42.37 2.25 19.08
CA TRP A 32 -42.76 3.51 19.69
C TRP A 32 -44.27 3.58 20.00
N GLN A 33 -45.12 3.09 19.08
CA GLN A 33 -46.56 3.32 19.15
C GLN A 33 -47.33 2.33 20.03
N ASN A 34 -46.98 1.03 20.04
CA ASN A 34 -47.63 0.05 20.93
C ASN A 34 -46.87 -1.28 21.01
N PHE A 35 -45.93 -1.38 21.96
CA PHE A 35 -45.12 -2.59 22.20
C PHE A 35 -45.88 -3.93 22.28
N PRO A 36 -47.04 -4.07 22.98
CA PRO A 36 -47.70 -5.38 23.11
C PRO A 36 -48.34 -5.90 21.82
N ASN A 37 -48.59 -5.05 20.83
CA ASN A 37 -49.24 -5.42 19.55
C ASN A 37 -48.24 -5.55 18.39
N VAL A 38 -46.93 -5.54 18.65
CA VAL A 38 -45.91 -5.68 17.60
C VAL A 38 -45.90 -7.10 17.04
N ALA A 39 -46.19 -7.24 15.75
CA ALA A 39 -46.07 -8.50 15.02
C ALA A 39 -44.60 -8.86 14.79
N TRP A 40 -43.92 -9.37 15.83
CA TRP A 40 -42.46 -9.56 15.93
C TRP A 40 -41.78 -10.12 14.68
N PHE A 41 -42.34 -11.15 14.04
CA PHE A 41 -41.72 -11.78 12.88
C PHE A 41 -41.69 -10.85 11.65
N SER A 42 -42.83 -10.26 11.28
CA SER A 42 -42.96 -9.37 10.12
C SER A 42 -42.45 -7.95 10.38
N GLY A 43 -42.61 -7.47 11.62
CA GLY A 43 -42.29 -6.10 12.03
C GLY A 43 -40.87 -5.89 12.55
N VAL A 44 -40.18 -6.92 13.04
CA VAL A 44 -38.83 -6.79 13.64
C VAL A 44 -37.82 -7.79 13.06
N ILE A 45 -38.11 -9.09 13.12
CA ILE A 45 -37.15 -10.15 12.75
C ILE A 45 -36.83 -10.12 11.25
N ARG A 46 -37.86 -10.10 10.38
CA ARG A 46 -37.68 -10.04 8.92
C ARG A 46 -36.91 -8.78 8.47
N PRO A 47 -37.19 -7.57 9.00
CA PRO A 47 -36.34 -6.40 8.83
C PRO A 47 -34.87 -6.60 9.21
N LEU A 48 -34.57 -7.17 10.39
CA LEU A 48 -33.19 -7.39 10.84
C LEU A 48 -32.44 -8.39 9.96
N ILE A 49 -33.09 -9.47 9.52
CA ILE A 49 -32.53 -10.42 8.55
C ILE A 49 -32.21 -9.70 7.23
N TYR A 50 -33.10 -8.85 6.73
CA TYR A 50 -32.87 -8.11 5.49
C TYR A 50 -31.72 -7.11 5.60
N THR A 51 -31.62 -6.39 6.72
CA THR A 51 -30.46 -5.54 7.04
C THR A 51 -29.16 -6.35 7.11
N ALA A 52 -29.15 -7.53 7.72
CA ALA A 52 -27.98 -8.42 7.74
C ALA A 52 -27.56 -8.90 6.35
N LEU A 53 -28.52 -9.16 5.44
CA LEU A 53 -28.24 -9.48 4.04
C LEU A 53 -27.66 -8.28 3.28
N ILE A 54 -28.17 -7.06 3.49
CA ILE A 54 -27.61 -5.82 2.91
C ILE A 54 -26.16 -5.60 3.40
N CYS A 55 -25.91 -5.74 4.71
CA CYS A 55 -24.56 -5.64 5.25
C CYS A 55 -23.63 -6.73 4.68
N SER A 56 -24.15 -7.94 4.46
CA SER A 56 -23.41 -9.05 3.86
C SER A 56 -23.05 -8.82 2.38
N LEU A 57 -23.74 -7.92 1.66
CA LEU A 57 -23.32 -7.47 0.32
C LEU A 57 -21.91 -6.85 0.32
N TRP A 58 -21.38 -6.40 1.47
CA TRP A 58 -19.97 -5.99 1.59
C TRP A 58 -19.01 -7.09 1.12
N LYS A 59 -19.36 -8.37 1.26
CA LYS A 59 -18.52 -9.49 0.81
C LYS A 59 -18.42 -9.59 -0.73
N GLY A 60 -19.38 -9.05 -1.48
CA GLY A 60 -19.38 -9.09 -2.94
C GLY A 60 -19.87 -10.40 -3.58
N GLU A 61 -20.45 -11.32 -2.80
CA GLU A 61 -20.98 -12.61 -3.29
C GLU A 61 -22.05 -12.41 -4.39
N PRO A 62 -21.83 -12.85 -5.65
CA PRO A 62 -22.73 -12.52 -6.77
C PRO A 62 -24.16 -13.01 -6.60
N ILE A 63 -24.35 -14.19 -5.98
CA ILE A 63 -25.67 -14.76 -5.68
C ILE A 63 -26.43 -13.87 -4.70
N LEU A 64 -25.73 -13.32 -3.69
CA LEU A 64 -26.32 -12.45 -2.68
C LEU A 64 -26.73 -11.09 -3.28
N VAL A 65 -25.91 -10.53 -4.17
CA VAL A 65 -26.24 -9.30 -4.93
C VAL A 65 -27.50 -9.51 -5.78
N GLN A 66 -27.61 -10.64 -6.47
CA GLN A 66 -28.82 -10.97 -7.24
C GLN A 66 -30.05 -11.15 -6.34
N LEU A 67 -29.91 -11.89 -5.23
CA LEU A 67 -31.00 -12.16 -4.30
C LEU A 67 -31.55 -10.87 -3.67
N VAL A 68 -30.69 -10.01 -3.11
CA VAL A 68 -31.11 -8.74 -2.52
C VAL A 68 -31.62 -7.75 -3.58
N GLY A 69 -31.06 -7.78 -4.79
CA GLY A 69 -31.57 -7.03 -5.94
C GLY A 69 -33.01 -7.39 -6.29
N TRP A 70 -33.31 -8.68 -6.51
CA TRP A 70 -34.66 -9.15 -6.82
C TRP A 70 -35.65 -8.95 -5.66
N LEU A 71 -35.24 -9.21 -4.42
CA LEU A 71 -36.07 -8.95 -3.24
C LEU A 71 -36.39 -7.44 -3.08
N SER A 72 -35.46 -6.55 -3.47
CA SER A 72 -35.71 -5.10 -3.51
C SER A 72 -36.77 -4.75 -4.55
N VAL A 73 -36.66 -5.28 -5.79
CA VAL A 73 -37.65 -5.05 -6.86
C VAL A 73 -39.04 -5.57 -6.45
N ILE A 74 -39.15 -6.83 -6.02
CA ILE A 74 -40.44 -7.44 -5.66
C ILE A 74 -41.09 -6.71 -4.48
N SER A 75 -40.34 -6.44 -3.41
CA SER A 75 -40.85 -5.73 -2.24
C SER A 75 -41.17 -4.25 -2.54
N GLY A 76 -40.46 -3.62 -3.47
CA GLY A 76 -40.71 -2.26 -3.91
C GLY A 76 -41.99 -2.16 -4.74
N LEU A 77 -42.20 -3.08 -5.69
CA LEU A 77 -43.43 -3.19 -6.48
C LEU A 77 -44.65 -3.42 -5.57
N GLN A 78 -44.57 -4.34 -4.62
CA GLN A 78 -45.67 -4.59 -3.65
C GLN A 78 -46.05 -3.32 -2.87
N ARG A 79 -45.07 -2.55 -2.37
CA ARG A 79 -45.30 -1.29 -1.67
C ARG A 79 -45.85 -0.20 -2.59
N ALA A 80 -45.34 -0.09 -3.82
CA ALA A 80 -45.79 0.87 -4.82
C ALA A 80 -47.26 0.61 -5.21
N SER A 81 -47.63 -0.64 -5.48
CA SER A 81 -49.02 -1.04 -5.74
C SER A 81 -49.95 -0.75 -4.56
N ALA A 82 -49.52 -1.01 -3.33
CA ALA A 82 -50.30 -0.69 -2.13
C ALA A 82 -50.49 0.83 -1.96
N GLY A 83 -49.45 1.63 -2.18
CA GLY A 83 -49.54 3.10 -2.16
C GLY A 83 -50.49 3.64 -3.25
N LEU A 84 -50.39 3.11 -4.48
CA LEU A 84 -51.26 3.48 -5.59
C LEU A 84 -52.73 3.13 -5.31
N LEU A 85 -53.01 1.93 -4.78
CA LEU A 85 -54.36 1.50 -4.40
C LEU A 85 -54.93 2.34 -3.25
N GLY A 86 -54.11 2.79 -2.30
CA GLY A 86 -54.52 3.72 -1.25
C GLY A 86 -54.82 5.13 -1.76
N LEU A 87 -54.13 5.58 -2.81
CA LEU A 87 -54.36 6.90 -3.44
C LEU A 87 -55.56 6.91 -4.38
N PHE A 88 -55.87 5.80 -5.05
CA PHE A 88 -56.90 5.74 -6.10
C PHE A 88 -58.29 6.25 -5.66
N PRO A 89 -58.83 5.88 -4.47
CA PRO A 89 -60.09 6.46 -3.98
C PRO A 89 -60.01 7.97 -3.72
N LEU A 90 -58.87 8.48 -3.23
CA LEU A 90 -58.68 9.91 -2.95
C LEU A 90 -58.60 10.75 -4.22
N VAL A 91 -58.11 10.18 -5.32
CA VAL A 91 -58.15 10.80 -6.65
C VAL A 91 -59.58 10.83 -7.20
N LEU A 92 -60.33 9.73 -7.09
CA LEU A 92 -61.72 9.65 -7.57
C LEU A 92 -62.70 10.55 -6.82
N VAL A 93 -62.45 10.83 -5.53
CA VAL A 93 -63.32 11.64 -4.65
C VAL A 93 -62.74 13.06 -4.45
N TRP A 94 -61.76 13.48 -5.24
CA TRP A 94 -61.05 14.75 -5.04
C TRP A 94 -61.95 15.99 -5.21
N ARG A 95 -62.34 16.61 -4.10
CA ARG A 95 -63.02 17.91 -4.08
C ARG A 95 -62.02 19.06 -3.82
N PRO A 96 -61.95 20.10 -4.67
CA PRO A 96 -61.01 21.22 -4.49
C PRO A 96 -61.16 21.93 -3.13
N GLU A 97 -62.40 22.10 -2.66
CA GLU A 97 -62.75 22.77 -1.40
C GLU A 97 -62.12 22.13 -0.16
N ALA A 98 -61.86 20.82 -0.20
CA ALA A 98 -61.27 20.05 0.91
C ALA A 98 -59.74 19.90 0.82
N GLY A 99 -59.07 20.66 -0.06
CA GLY A 99 -57.68 20.41 -0.50
C GLY A 99 -56.64 20.13 0.60
N LYS A 100 -56.70 20.82 1.75
CA LYS A 100 -55.78 20.56 2.88
C LYS A 100 -56.02 19.18 3.52
N LEU A 101 -57.27 18.77 3.70
CA LEU A 101 -57.61 17.47 4.30
C LEU A 101 -57.28 16.34 3.32
N ASN A 102 -57.59 16.51 2.04
CA ASN A 102 -57.27 15.53 1.00
C ASN A 102 -55.75 15.31 0.89
N LEU A 103 -54.94 16.37 1.01
CA LEU A 103 -53.48 16.27 1.02
C LEU A 103 -52.94 15.48 2.22
N TRP A 104 -53.48 15.72 3.43
CA TRP A 104 -53.11 14.95 4.62
C TRP A 104 -53.49 13.46 4.52
N LEU A 105 -54.65 13.16 3.94
CA LEU A 105 -55.09 11.78 3.69
C LEU A 105 -54.28 11.09 2.58
N ALA A 106 -53.81 11.83 1.57
CA ALA A 106 -52.97 11.31 0.50
C ALA A 106 -51.51 11.09 0.91
N LEU A 107 -51.00 11.84 1.90
CA LEU A 107 -49.58 11.81 2.30
C LEU A 107 -49.03 10.40 2.61
N PRO A 108 -49.72 9.52 3.37
CA PRO A 108 -49.24 8.15 3.61
C PRO A 108 -49.13 7.32 2.32
N GLY A 109 -50.11 7.44 1.42
CA GLY A 109 -50.11 6.75 0.13
C GLY A 109 -48.99 7.23 -0.80
N LEU A 110 -48.76 8.54 -0.86
CA LEU A 110 -47.66 9.16 -1.60
C LEU A 110 -46.29 8.72 -1.06
N LEU A 111 -46.13 8.64 0.27
CA LEU A 111 -44.91 8.14 0.90
C LEU A 111 -44.69 6.65 0.59
N MET A 112 -45.71 5.80 0.76
CA MET A 112 -45.61 4.37 0.41
C MET A 112 -45.26 4.14 -1.06
N LEU A 113 -45.87 4.91 -1.97
CA LEU A 113 -45.57 4.88 -3.40
C LEU A 113 -44.12 5.29 -3.67
N SER A 114 -43.66 6.39 -3.06
CA SER A 114 -42.29 6.91 -3.22
C SER A 114 -41.23 5.94 -2.71
N PHE A 115 -41.40 5.37 -1.51
CA PHE A 115 -40.49 4.35 -0.97
C PHE A 115 -40.53 3.06 -1.80
N GLY A 116 -41.71 2.66 -2.30
CA GLY A 116 -41.83 1.53 -3.23
C GLY A 116 -41.00 1.72 -4.50
N ILE A 117 -41.15 2.87 -5.17
CA ILE A 117 -40.38 3.23 -6.37
C ILE A 117 -38.88 3.30 -6.07
N LEU A 118 -38.46 3.94 -4.97
CA LEU A 118 -37.06 4.05 -4.58
C LEU A 118 -36.41 2.68 -4.32
N ARG A 119 -37.16 1.74 -3.72
CA ARG A 119 -36.73 0.35 -3.48
C ARG A 119 -36.65 -0.46 -4.78
N VAL A 120 -37.54 -0.23 -5.74
CA VAL A 120 -37.44 -0.78 -7.12
C VAL A 120 -36.18 -0.28 -7.82
N ILE A 121 -35.94 1.04 -7.83
CA ILE A 121 -34.73 1.66 -8.43
C ILE A 121 -33.47 1.09 -7.78
N SER A 122 -33.45 0.97 -6.45
CA SER A 122 -32.33 0.38 -5.69
C SER A 122 -32.04 -1.06 -6.12
N GLY A 123 -33.07 -1.88 -6.34
CA GLY A 123 -32.94 -3.24 -6.86
C GLY A 123 -32.38 -3.30 -8.28
N PHE A 124 -32.88 -2.45 -9.20
CA PHE A 124 -32.35 -2.34 -10.55
C PHE A 124 -30.89 -1.87 -10.57
N LEU A 125 -30.49 -0.94 -9.69
CA LEU A 125 -29.10 -0.53 -9.56
C LEU A 125 -28.20 -1.69 -9.12
N LEU A 126 -28.58 -2.47 -8.10
CA LEU A 126 -27.83 -3.67 -7.68
C LEU A 126 -27.69 -4.72 -8.79
N LEU A 127 -28.75 -4.96 -9.56
CA LEU A 127 -28.76 -5.98 -10.62
C LEU A 127 -28.04 -5.55 -11.91
N PHE A 128 -28.08 -4.27 -12.28
CA PHE A 128 -27.71 -3.82 -13.64
C PHE A 128 -26.64 -2.71 -13.70
N SER A 129 -26.36 -1.97 -12.62
CA SER A 129 -25.37 -0.87 -12.66
C SER A 129 -23.96 -1.38 -12.99
N PRO A 130 -23.31 -0.89 -14.08
CA PRO A 130 -21.94 -1.28 -14.41
C PRO A 130 -20.94 -0.90 -13.31
N SER A 131 -21.15 0.23 -12.63
CA SER A 131 -20.30 0.70 -11.53
C SER A 131 -20.35 -0.22 -10.32
N LEU A 132 -21.54 -0.74 -9.96
CA LEU A 132 -21.68 -1.71 -8.87
C LEU A 132 -21.08 -3.07 -9.26
N LYS A 133 -21.25 -3.52 -10.51
CA LYS A 133 -20.60 -4.75 -11.01
C LYS A 133 -19.07 -4.64 -10.99
N ALA A 134 -18.50 -3.53 -11.45
CA ALA A 134 -17.06 -3.28 -11.36
C ALA A 134 -16.55 -3.31 -9.91
N PHE A 135 -17.30 -2.69 -8.99
CA PHE A 135 -16.99 -2.70 -7.56
C PHE A 135 -17.05 -4.10 -6.92
N PHE A 136 -18.11 -4.89 -7.17
CA PHE A 136 -18.22 -6.24 -6.61
C PHE A 136 -17.17 -7.20 -7.20
N ASN A 137 -16.93 -7.13 -8.51
CA ASN A 137 -15.90 -7.94 -9.17
C ASN A 137 -14.49 -7.67 -8.59
N ALA A 138 -14.17 -6.41 -8.27
CA ALA A 138 -12.89 -6.06 -7.64
C ALA A 138 -12.72 -6.69 -6.24
N ARG A 139 -13.78 -6.69 -5.41
CA ARG A 139 -13.76 -7.37 -4.10
C ARG A 139 -13.71 -8.91 -4.23
N GLN A 140 -14.40 -9.49 -5.21
CA GLN A 140 -14.31 -10.94 -5.47
C GLN A 140 -12.90 -11.36 -5.93
N PHE A 141 -12.29 -10.62 -6.87
CA PHE A 141 -10.93 -10.89 -7.33
C PHE A 141 -9.90 -10.79 -6.19
N SER A 142 -10.02 -9.77 -5.32
CA SER A 142 -9.20 -9.63 -4.12
C SER A 142 -9.29 -10.85 -3.18
N GLN A 143 -10.50 -11.36 -2.94
CA GLN A 143 -10.70 -12.57 -2.11
C GLN A 143 -10.13 -13.83 -2.76
N MET A 144 -10.30 -13.99 -4.09
CA MET A 144 -9.74 -15.12 -4.83
C MET A 144 -8.20 -15.13 -4.79
N MET A 145 -7.56 -13.96 -4.90
CA MET A 145 -6.09 -13.86 -4.76
C MET A 145 -5.62 -14.28 -3.37
N VAL A 146 -6.28 -13.82 -2.30
CA VAL A 146 -5.96 -14.22 -0.90
C VAL A 146 -6.13 -15.73 -0.70
N GLN A 147 -7.17 -16.33 -1.27
CA GLN A 147 -7.36 -17.79 -1.21
C GLN A 147 -6.30 -18.55 -2.02
N ALA A 148 -5.96 -18.08 -3.22
CA ALA A 148 -4.94 -18.71 -4.07
C ALA A 148 -3.55 -18.69 -3.41
N VAL A 149 -3.14 -17.56 -2.82
CA VAL A 149 -1.88 -17.45 -2.06
C VAL A 149 -1.85 -18.45 -0.91
N ARG A 150 -2.93 -18.54 -0.11
CA ARG A 150 -3.02 -19.48 1.02
C ARG A 150 -3.03 -20.95 0.60
N MET A 151 -3.54 -21.27 -0.60
CA MET A 151 -3.42 -22.63 -1.16
C MET A 151 -1.98 -22.92 -1.60
N LEU A 152 -1.29 -21.98 -2.26
CA LEU A 152 0.12 -22.12 -2.64
C LEU A 152 1.05 -22.23 -1.41
N GLU A 153 0.74 -21.55 -0.31
CA GLU A 153 1.44 -21.70 0.98
C GLU A 153 1.23 -23.10 1.59
N GLN A 154 0.04 -23.68 1.44
CA GLN A 154 -0.29 -25.03 1.94
C GLN A 154 0.25 -26.16 1.06
N GLU A 155 0.35 -25.96 -0.25
CA GLU A 155 0.87 -26.95 -1.19
C GLU A 155 2.40 -27.00 -1.23
N LYS A 156 3.12 -26.04 -0.65
CA LYS A 156 4.60 -25.95 -0.69
C LYS A 156 5.26 -27.22 -0.12
N PRO A 157 5.85 -28.11 -0.95
CA PRO A 157 6.38 -29.37 -0.46
C PRO A 157 7.64 -29.15 0.39
N ALA A 158 7.83 -29.98 1.42
CA ALA A 158 9.01 -29.96 2.27
C ALA A 158 10.26 -30.50 1.54
N GLY A 159 10.87 -29.67 0.70
CA GLY A 159 12.15 -29.92 0.06
C GLY A 159 12.08 -30.31 -1.42
N GLY A 160 12.19 -29.30 -2.30
CA GLY A 160 12.68 -29.49 -3.67
C GLY A 160 14.15 -29.07 -3.76
N PRO A 161 15.02 -29.75 -4.54
CA PRO A 161 16.42 -29.37 -4.68
C PRO A 161 16.56 -28.06 -5.46
N ALA A 162 17.24 -27.08 -4.87
CA ALA A 162 17.43 -25.76 -5.47
C ALA A 162 18.37 -25.81 -6.69
N VAL A 163 18.12 -24.95 -7.68
CA VAL A 163 19.03 -24.72 -8.81
C VAL A 163 20.28 -23.98 -8.30
N PRO A 164 21.51 -24.42 -8.63
CA PRO A 164 22.72 -23.78 -8.13
C PRO A 164 22.94 -22.41 -8.78
N VAL A 165 22.50 -21.36 -8.10
CA VAL A 165 23.02 -19.99 -8.28
C VAL A 165 24.54 -20.01 -7.98
N PRO A 166 25.39 -19.26 -8.71
CA PRO A 166 26.84 -19.25 -8.47
C PRO A 166 27.23 -18.73 -7.07
N THR A 167 27.30 -19.63 -6.10
CA THR A 167 27.72 -19.34 -4.73
C THR A 167 29.24 -19.18 -4.68
N LEU A 168 29.70 -17.92 -4.68
CA LEU A 168 30.98 -17.58 -4.07
C LEU A 168 30.99 -18.14 -2.62
N PRO A 169 32.13 -18.66 -2.13
CA PRO A 169 32.23 -19.28 -0.81
C PRO A 169 32.10 -18.21 0.30
N ARG A 170 30.85 -17.84 0.62
CA ARG A 170 30.50 -17.03 1.78
C ARG A 170 30.85 -17.82 3.05
N ASN A 171 31.96 -17.43 3.69
CA ASN A 171 32.22 -17.81 5.07
C ASN A 171 31.00 -17.47 5.96
N GLU A 172 30.76 -18.31 6.95
CA GLU A 172 29.47 -18.55 7.62
C GLU A 172 28.96 -17.41 8.54
N VAL A 173 28.92 -16.17 8.03
CA VAL A 173 28.65 -14.96 8.82
C VAL A 173 27.73 -13.98 8.10
N ILE A 174 26.74 -14.48 7.34
CA ILE A 174 25.58 -13.70 6.89
C ILE A 174 24.91 -13.09 8.14
N ARG A 175 24.59 -11.79 8.13
CA ARG A 175 24.11 -11.08 9.33
C ARG A 175 22.66 -10.62 9.21
N HIS A 176 22.27 -10.04 8.08
CA HIS A 176 20.86 -9.73 7.80
C HIS A 176 20.08 -10.99 7.42
N PRO A 177 18.75 -11.03 7.66
CA PRO A 177 17.88 -11.96 6.94
C PRO A 177 17.91 -11.62 5.44
N GLU A 178 17.99 -12.61 4.57
CA GLU A 178 17.85 -12.39 3.13
C GLU A 178 16.37 -12.34 2.71
N VAL A 179 16.08 -11.64 1.61
CA VAL A 179 14.77 -11.64 0.96
C VAL A 179 14.66 -12.86 0.05
N ASP A 180 13.77 -13.79 0.37
CA ASP A 180 13.43 -14.96 -0.46
C ASP A 180 12.71 -14.51 -1.75
N PHE A 181 13.51 -14.11 -2.75
CA PHE A 181 13.02 -13.63 -4.04
C PHE A 181 12.20 -14.69 -4.78
N ASP A 182 12.59 -15.95 -4.69
CA ASP A 182 11.95 -17.02 -5.46
C ASP A 182 10.54 -17.30 -4.90
N HIS A 183 10.37 -17.28 -3.58
CA HIS A 183 9.04 -17.24 -2.95
C HIS A 183 8.25 -15.99 -3.36
N TRP A 184 8.81 -14.78 -3.22
CA TRP A 184 8.06 -13.55 -3.52
C TRP A 184 7.68 -13.44 -4.99
N SER A 185 8.50 -13.92 -5.93
CA SER A 185 8.16 -13.96 -7.36
C SER A 185 7.12 -15.03 -7.71
N THR A 186 6.92 -16.02 -6.84
CA THR A 186 5.79 -16.98 -6.91
C THR A 186 4.50 -16.36 -6.38
N VAL A 187 4.57 -15.52 -5.34
CA VAL A 187 3.44 -14.75 -4.79
C VAL A 187 3.04 -13.58 -5.72
N PHE A 188 4.01 -12.96 -6.37
CA PHE A 188 3.86 -11.83 -7.28
C PHE A 188 4.39 -12.15 -8.70
N PRO A 189 3.75 -13.09 -9.43
CA PRO A 189 4.17 -13.46 -10.76
C PRO A 189 3.95 -12.33 -11.77
N MET A 190 4.70 -12.37 -12.88
CA MET A 190 4.68 -11.34 -13.92
C MET A 190 3.26 -11.06 -14.43
N GLU A 191 2.45 -12.10 -14.59
CA GLU A 191 1.06 -12.04 -15.06
C GLU A 191 0.16 -11.29 -14.08
N MET A 192 0.32 -11.52 -12.77
CA MET A 192 -0.40 -10.76 -11.74
C MET A 192 0.01 -9.28 -11.78
N LEU A 193 1.31 -9.01 -11.88
CA LEU A 193 1.85 -7.65 -11.88
C LEU A 193 1.41 -6.87 -13.13
N ILE A 194 1.41 -7.49 -14.32
CA ILE A 194 0.86 -6.87 -15.54
C ILE A 194 -0.64 -6.57 -15.36
N ASN A 195 -1.43 -7.52 -14.85
CA ASN A 195 -2.89 -7.34 -14.71
C ASN A 195 -3.31 -6.37 -13.58
N THR A 196 -2.45 -6.12 -12.58
CA THR A 196 -2.77 -5.24 -11.43
C THR A 196 -2.08 -3.88 -11.50
N ARG A 197 -0.97 -3.76 -12.24
CA ARG A 197 -0.14 -2.55 -12.33
C ARG A 197 0.03 -2.03 -13.77
N GLY A 198 -0.66 -2.60 -14.76
CA GLY A 198 -0.80 -2.04 -16.10
C GLY A 198 -2.16 -2.35 -16.75
N PRO A 199 -2.47 -1.72 -17.90
CA PRO A 199 -1.94 -0.45 -18.37
C PRO A 199 -2.41 0.72 -17.48
N ARG A 200 -1.66 1.84 -17.47
CA ARG A 200 -2.34 3.14 -17.35
C ARG A 200 -2.96 3.43 -18.71
N ARG A 201 -4.28 3.61 -18.78
CA ARG A 201 -4.87 4.39 -19.88
C ARG A 201 -4.53 5.85 -19.62
N PHE A 202 -3.94 6.51 -20.61
CA PHE A 202 -3.99 7.97 -20.68
C PHE A 202 -5.33 8.35 -21.34
N ASP A 203 -5.92 9.47 -20.98
CA ASP A 203 -7.19 9.92 -21.60
C ASP A 203 -7.03 10.24 -23.10
N SER A 204 -5.78 10.36 -23.57
CA SER A 204 -5.38 10.55 -24.97
C SER A 204 -5.12 9.26 -25.76
N THR A 205 -4.95 8.09 -25.12
CA THR A 205 -4.75 6.82 -25.84
C THR A 205 -6.06 6.28 -26.39
N ALA A 206 -6.14 6.09 -27.70
CA ALA A 206 -7.29 5.46 -28.35
C ALA A 206 -7.33 3.94 -28.07
N PRO A 207 -8.50 3.28 -28.08
CA PRO A 207 -8.56 1.83 -27.95
C PRO A 207 -7.80 1.14 -29.11
N ASN A 208 -6.86 0.26 -28.78
CA ASN A 208 -5.93 -0.41 -29.71
C ASN A 208 -4.87 0.51 -30.34
N ASP A 209 -4.53 1.63 -29.68
CA ASP A 209 -3.29 2.37 -29.96
C ASP A 209 -2.09 1.41 -29.76
N PRO A 210 -1.05 1.39 -30.61
CA PRO A 210 0.19 0.67 -30.32
C PRO A 210 0.90 1.14 -29.02
N LEU A 211 0.46 2.24 -28.42
CA LEU A 211 0.80 2.73 -27.08
C LEU A 211 -0.20 2.30 -25.98
N ASP A 212 -1.11 1.35 -26.22
CA ASP A 212 -1.79 0.56 -25.16
C ASP A 212 -0.72 -0.32 -24.46
N LEU A 213 0.07 0.32 -23.59
CA LEU A 213 1.20 -0.31 -22.92
C LEU A 213 0.72 -1.23 -21.79
N TRP A 214 0.43 -2.49 -22.16
CA TRP A 214 0.34 -3.67 -21.28
C TRP A 214 1.70 -4.02 -20.64
N LYS A 215 2.37 -3.01 -20.07
CA LYS A 215 3.73 -3.07 -19.57
C LYS A 215 3.80 -2.42 -18.21
N ILE A 216 4.56 -3.06 -17.34
CA ILE A 216 4.77 -2.63 -15.97
C ILE A 216 5.42 -1.25 -15.94
N HIS A 217 4.91 -0.37 -15.08
CA HIS A 217 5.48 0.93 -14.79
C HIS A 217 6.58 0.83 -13.72
N GLY A 218 7.61 1.64 -13.86
CA GLY A 218 8.64 1.79 -12.84
C GLY A 218 8.06 2.42 -11.56
N THR A 219 8.48 1.93 -10.40
CA THR A 219 8.03 2.40 -9.08
C THR A 219 9.18 2.29 -8.06
N PRO A 220 9.21 3.11 -7.00
CA PRO A 220 10.14 2.91 -5.89
C PRO A 220 9.92 1.57 -5.17
N ILE A 221 11.00 0.94 -4.72
CA ILE A 221 10.94 -0.33 -3.99
C ILE A 221 10.78 -0.05 -2.49
N THR A 222 9.55 -0.27 -2.02
CA THR A 222 9.15 -0.23 -0.61
C THR A 222 8.61 -1.57 -0.10
N SER A 223 8.27 -2.51 -0.99
CA SER A 223 7.62 -3.79 -0.68
C SER A 223 8.17 -4.96 -1.54
N PRO A 224 7.92 -6.23 -1.18
CA PRO A 224 8.30 -7.38 -2.00
C PRO A 224 7.65 -7.40 -3.37
N ALA A 225 6.41 -6.90 -3.49
CA ALA A 225 5.73 -6.72 -4.78
C ALA A 225 6.48 -5.74 -5.69
N HIS A 226 6.98 -4.62 -5.13
CA HIS A 226 7.78 -3.64 -5.88
C HIS A 226 9.16 -4.19 -6.27
N LEU A 227 9.78 -5.04 -5.43
CA LEU A 227 11.02 -5.75 -5.81
C LEU A 227 10.79 -6.72 -6.98
N CYS A 228 9.78 -7.58 -6.89
CA CYS A 228 9.46 -8.55 -7.95
C CYS A 228 9.14 -7.85 -9.27
N MET A 229 8.42 -6.73 -9.20
CA MET A 229 8.10 -5.88 -10.34
C MET A 229 9.33 -5.36 -11.10
N ILE A 230 10.36 -4.89 -10.40
CA ILE A 230 11.60 -4.41 -11.02
C ILE A 230 12.45 -5.58 -11.52
N GLU A 231 12.68 -6.60 -10.69
CA GLU A 231 13.60 -7.70 -11.00
C GLU A 231 13.07 -8.67 -12.06
N LEU A 232 11.76 -8.96 -12.11
CA LEU A 232 11.20 -9.79 -13.18
C LEU A 232 11.28 -9.06 -14.53
N VAL A 233 11.11 -7.74 -14.57
CA VAL A 233 11.31 -6.95 -15.79
C VAL A 233 12.80 -6.90 -16.18
N ARG A 234 13.72 -6.73 -15.23
CA ARG A 234 15.17 -6.83 -15.47
C ARG A 234 15.54 -8.19 -16.08
N LYS A 235 15.06 -9.30 -15.49
CA LYS A 235 15.26 -10.67 -15.99
C LYS A 235 14.68 -10.87 -17.39
N GLN A 236 13.47 -10.35 -17.66
CA GLN A 236 12.84 -10.41 -18.98
C GLN A 236 13.63 -9.64 -20.04
N CYS A 237 14.04 -8.40 -19.75
CA CYS A 237 14.82 -7.57 -20.67
C CYS A 237 16.22 -8.12 -20.93
N ALA A 238 16.88 -8.72 -19.93
CA ALA A 238 18.14 -9.43 -20.11
C ALA A 238 17.98 -10.70 -20.96
N GLY A 239 16.93 -11.49 -20.73
CA GLY A 239 16.62 -12.69 -21.52
C GLY A 239 16.24 -12.40 -22.98
N ALA A 240 15.68 -11.21 -23.25
CA ALA A 240 15.38 -10.72 -24.60
C ALA A 240 16.62 -10.19 -25.35
N GLY A 241 17.78 -10.07 -24.69
CA GLY A 241 19.05 -9.78 -25.33
C GLY A 241 19.50 -10.91 -26.26
N ARG A 242 20.41 -10.62 -27.20
CA ARG A 242 21.02 -11.66 -28.05
C ARG A 242 21.82 -12.63 -27.16
N ARG A 243 21.24 -13.82 -26.90
CA ARG A 243 21.82 -15.00 -26.18
C ARG A 243 23.16 -14.71 -25.48
N GLY A 244 23.08 -14.20 -24.24
CA GLY A 244 24.26 -13.92 -23.40
C GLY A 244 24.60 -12.43 -23.21
N ALA A 245 24.10 -11.54 -24.08
CA ALA A 245 24.14 -10.10 -23.82
C ALA A 245 23.08 -9.72 -22.76
N GLY A 246 23.52 -9.42 -21.54
CA GLY A 246 22.68 -8.87 -20.48
C GLY A 246 22.24 -7.41 -20.75
N LEU A 247 21.68 -6.75 -19.73
CA LEU A 247 21.37 -5.32 -19.80
C LEU A 247 22.66 -4.51 -20.09
N PRO A 248 22.64 -3.55 -21.02
CA PRO A 248 23.85 -2.87 -21.47
C PRO A 248 24.32 -1.80 -20.49
N GLY A 249 25.65 -1.64 -20.45
CA GLY A 249 26.34 -0.83 -19.45
C GLY A 249 26.97 -1.71 -18.36
N PRO A 250 27.81 -1.13 -17.48
CA PRO A 250 28.30 -1.85 -16.31
C PRO A 250 27.16 -2.11 -15.33
N ALA A 251 27.09 -3.34 -14.81
CA ALA A 251 26.25 -3.67 -13.67
C ALA A 251 26.93 -3.16 -12.39
N VAL A 252 26.24 -2.32 -11.60
CA VAL A 252 26.76 -1.76 -10.35
C VAL A 252 26.07 -2.45 -9.18
N PRO A 253 26.78 -3.26 -8.37
CA PRO A 253 26.15 -4.10 -7.36
C PRO A 253 25.60 -3.28 -6.18
N VAL A 254 24.40 -3.65 -5.71
CA VAL A 254 23.71 -2.99 -4.59
C VAL A 254 23.03 -4.03 -3.69
N ASP A 255 23.01 -3.75 -2.40
CA ASP A 255 22.16 -4.43 -1.43
C ASP A 255 20.90 -3.59 -1.20
N LEU A 256 19.76 -4.04 -1.72
CA LEU A 256 18.47 -3.42 -1.45
C LEU A 256 17.96 -3.86 -0.08
N LEU A 257 17.34 -2.94 0.67
CA LEU A 257 16.71 -3.22 1.95
C LEU A 257 15.19 -3.18 1.81
N LEU A 258 14.55 -4.33 2.05
CA LEU A 258 13.11 -4.42 2.22
C LEU A 258 12.79 -4.49 3.72
N TRP A 259 11.76 -3.77 4.13
CA TRP A 259 11.44 -3.61 5.54
C TRP A 259 10.48 -4.69 6.05
N SER A 260 10.73 -5.13 7.27
CA SER A 260 10.02 -6.20 7.95
C SER A 260 9.46 -5.71 9.28
N VAL A 261 8.27 -6.19 9.65
CA VAL A 261 7.70 -5.99 11.00
C VAL A 261 8.31 -6.95 12.04
N GLU A 262 9.11 -7.92 11.61
CA GLU A 262 9.88 -8.78 12.52
C GLU A 262 10.99 -7.96 13.21
N PRO A 263 11.29 -8.24 14.50
CA PRO A 263 12.42 -7.61 15.18
C PRO A 263 13.75 -8.04 14.55
N ALA A 264 14.70 -7.10 14.46
CA ALA A 264 16.03 -7.38 13.93
C ALA A 264 16.72 -8.49 14.74
N LYS A 265 17.06 -9.61 14.08
CA LYS A 265 17.65 -10.83 14.70
C LYS A 265 18.91 -10.57 15.53
N ARG A 266 19.58 -9.44 15.29
CA ARG A 266 20.77 -8.95 16.01
C ARG A 266 20.66 -7.41 16.11
N PRO A 267 20.92 -6.76 17.26
CA PRO A 267 20.67 -5.33 17.43
C PRO A 267 21.52 -4.39 16.55
N TRP A 268 22.61 -4.87 15.93
CA TRP A 268 23.47 -4.09 15.02
C TRP A 268 23.06 -4.13 13.55
N LEU A 269 21.97 -4.82 13.17
CA LEU A 269 21.52 -4.92 11.78
C LEU A 269 20.78 -3.67 11.32
N THR A 270 20.68 -3.47 10.00
CA THR A 270 19.97 -2.35 9.38
C THR A 270 18.51 -2.33 9.83
N ARG A 271 18.03 -1.18 10.33
CA ARG A 271 16.66 -0.98 10.84
C ARG A 271 16.30 0.50 10.92
N LEU A 272 15.00 0.76 10.99
CA LEU A 272 14.44 2.04 11.43
C LEU A 272 14.09 1.97 12.92
N GLY A 273 14.33 3.07 13.63
CA GLY A 273 13.86 3.31 15.00
C GLY A 273 14.32 2.34 16.12
N GLY A 274 13.73 2.56 17.30
CA GLY A 274 14.05 1.82 18.53
C GLY A 274 15.39 2.25 19.16
N THR A 275 15.96 1.39 20.01
CA THR A 275 17.23 1.64 20.72
C THR A 275 18.44 1.49 19.78
N PRO A 276 19.21 2.54 19.44
CA PRO A 276 20.34 2.42 18.51
C PRO A 276 21.44 1.47 19.01
N HIS A 277 22.19 0.85 18.10
CA HIS A 277 23.34 0.01 18.46
C HIS A 277 24.55 0.87 18.89
N ARG A 278 24.50 1.39 20.11
CA ARG A 278 25.36 2.47 20.61
C ARG A 278 25.99 2.13 21.96
N GLU A 279 27.19 2.63 22.24
CA GLU A 279 27.75 2.59 23.60
C GLU A 279 26.95 3.52 24.53
N SER A 280 26.53 3.00 25.69
CA SER A 280 25.77 3.72 26.72
C SER A 280 26.49 4.98 27.24
N ALA A 281 27.82 4.94 27.28
CA ALA A 281 28.68 6.00 27.81
C ALA A 281 28.94 7.18 26.84
N LYS A 282 28.50 7.10 25.57
CA LYS A 282 28.61 8.25 24.65
C LYS A 282 27.52 9.29 24.99
N PRO A 283 27.83 10.59 25.09
CA PRO A 283 26.81 11.65 25.13
C PRO A 283 25.81 11.51 23.97
N TRP A 284 24.52 11.73 24.21
CA TRP A 284 23.49 11.65 23.16
C TRP A 284 23.59 12.87 22.21
N PRO A 285 23.40 12.70 20.89
CA PRO A 285 23.47 13.81 19.94
C PRO A 285 22.41 14.89 20.22
N THR A 286 22.80 16.16 20.17
CA THR A 286 21.90 17.31 20.35
C THR A 286 22.04 18.33 19.24
N HIS A 287 20.96 19.04 18.96
CA HIS A 287 20.91 20.21 18.07
C HIS A 287 20.12 21.30 18.82
N GLU A 288 20.66 22.52 18.91
CA GLU A 288 20.12 23.61 19.77
C GLU A 288 19.85 23.19 21.24
N GLY A 289 20.65 22.24 21.77
CA GLY A 289 20.46 21.68 23.11
C GLY A 289 19.28 20.69 23.25
N ARG A 290 18.48 20.48 22.20
CA ARG A 290 17.43 19.45 22.14
C ARG A 290 18.03 18.10 21.72
N PRO A 291 17.65 16.96 22.34
CA PRO A 291 18.09 15.63 21.89
C PRO A 291 17.58 15.30 20.48
N CYS A 292 18.47 14.86 19.60
CA CYS A 292 18.08 14.40 18.25
C CYS A 292 17.35 13.06 18.34
N THR A 293 16.40 12.83 17.43
CA THR A 293 15.65 11.57 17.30
C THR A 293 16.44 10.56 16.49
N PHE A 294 16.61 9.33 17.00
CA PHE A 294 17.22 8.24 16.23
C PHE A 294 16.26 7.73 15.15
N VAL A 295 16.69 7.80 13.90
CA VAL A 295 15.86 7.50 12.72
C VAL A 295 16.19 6.13 12.13
N ALA A 296 17.46 5.90 11.81
CA ALA A 296 17.90 4.69 11.10
C ALA A 296 19.31 4.28 11.51
N GLN A 297 19.60 2.99 11.37
CA GLN A 297 20.98 2.51 11.31
C GLN A 297 21.19 1.63 10.08
N PHE A 298 22.37 1.73 9.48
CA PHE A 298 22.84 0.91 8.35
C PHE A 298 24.00 0.04 8.81
N CYS A 299 23.98 -1.25 8.43
CA CYS A 299 24.98 -2.23 8.83
C CYS A 299 25.72 -2.76 7.59
N PHE A 300 26.94 -2.30 7.37
CA PHE A 300 27.68 -2.53 6.12
C PHE A 300 28.38 -3.90 6.03
N VAL A 301 28.13 -4.82 6.98
CA VAL A 301 29.00 -6.01 7.11
C VAL A 301 28.73 -7.08 6.06
N ASP A 302 27.49 -7.23 5.59
CA ASP A 302 27.16 -8.12 4.47
C ASP A 302 27.44 -7.45 3.11
N SER A 303 27.87 -6.19 3.12
CA SER A 303 28.05 -5.31 1.95
C SER A 303 29.49 -4.79 1.79
N THR A 304 30.46 -5.32 2.54
CA THR A 304 31.85 -4.81 2.57
C THR A 304 32.57 -4.87 1.23
N ASP A 305 32.06 -5.66 0.28
CA ASP A 305 32.54 -5.81 -1.08
C ASP A 305 31.98 -4.75 -2.06
N ILE A 306 30.94 -4.00 -1.67
CA ILE A 306 30.22 -3.03 -2.53
C ILE A 306 30.20 -1.59 -1.98
N VAL A 307 30.80 -1.36 -0.81
CA VAL A 307 30.92 -0.03 -0.16
C VAL A 307 32.37 0.42 -0.10
N SER A 308 32.62 1.67 0.30
CA SER A 308 33.99 2.19 0.48
C SER A 308 34.70 1.51 1.66
N ASP A 309 36.00 1.25 1.52
CA ASP A 309 36.85 0.68 2.57
C ASP A 309 37.20 1.71 3.66
N LYS A 310 37.14 3.00 3.31
CA LYS A 310 37.27 4.19 4.18
C LYS A 310 36.29 4.27 5.37
N LEU A 311 35.28 3.40 5.43
CA LEU A 311 34.22 3.39 6.44
C LEU A 311 34.77 3.41 7.89
N PRO A 312 34.54 4.48 8.70
CA PRO A 312 35.04 4.59 10.08
C PRO A 312 34.51 3.53 11.06
N GLY A 313 33.39 2.88 10.70
CA GLY A 313 32.82 1.77 11.44
C GLY A 313 31.96 0.90 10.53
N LYS A 314 31.47 -0.23 11.05
CA LYS A 314 30.62 -1.16 10.26
C LYS A 314 29.12 -1.02 10.56
N VAL A 315 28.75 -0.14 11.49
CA VAL A 315 27.38 0.32 11.69
C VAL A 315 27.39 1.85 11.66
N MET A 316 26.58 2.46 10.81
CA MET A 316 26.29 3.90 10.81
C MET A 316 24.94 4.13 11.50
N LEU A 317 24.86 5.14 12.36
CA LEU A 317 23.66 5.55 13.08
C LEU A 317 23.28 6.97 12.62
N VAL A 318 22.00 7.18 12.31
CA VAL A 318 21.46 8.43 11.77
C VAL A 318 20.41 9.00 12.73
N PHE A 319 20.58 10.27 13.10
CA PHE A 319 19.69 11.01 13.99
C PHE A 319 19.28 12.34 13.35
N PHE A 320 18.00 12.72 13.43
CA PHE A 320 17.53 14.04 12.97
C PHE A 320 17.18 14.95 14.16
N ALA A 321 17.42 16.25 14.03
CA ALA A 321 17.03 17.24 15.04
C ALA A 321 15.51 17.32 15.25
N ASP A 322 14.75 17.26 14.15
CA ASP A 322 13.29 17.30 14.09
C ASP A 322 12.78 16.45 12.90
N GLU A 323 11.46 16.30 12.77
CA GLU A 323 10.78 15.50 11.74
C GLU A 323 11.07 15.97 10.30
N HIS A 324 11.54 17.21 10.13
CA HIS A 324 11.92 17.81 8.85
C HIS A 324 13.44 17.91 8.67
N GLY A 325 14.23 17.36 9.59
CA GLY A 325 15.70 17.44 9.58
C GLY A 325 16.38 16.83 8.36
N TYR A 326 15.67 16.07 7.53
CA TYR A 326 16.18 15.56 6.25
C TYR A 326 16.34 16.65 5.16
N TRP A 327 15.79 17.86 5.35
CA TRP A 327 15.95 19.01 4.47
C TRP A 327 17.23 19.83 4.74
N ASP A 328 18.01 19.49 5.76
CA ASP A 328 19.13 20.30 6.25
C ASP A 328 20.25 19.39 6.77
N SER A 329 21.42 19.43 6.14
CA SER A 329 22.58 18.60 6.52
C SER A 329 22.97 18.80 7.98
N ASP A 330 22.82 20.01 8.51
CA ASP A 330 23.27 20.39 9.85
C ASP A 330 22.28 19.93 10.93
N LYS A 331 21.09 19.46 10.51
CA LYS A 331 20.10 18.75 11.33
C LYS A 331 20.25 17.23 11.27
N VAL A 332 21.08 16.67 10.39
CA VAL A 332 21.34 15.22 10.30
C VAL A 332 22.65 14.87 10.99
N HIS A 333 22.57 14.41 12.24
CA HIS A 333 23.73 13.88 12.94
C HIS A 333 24.01 12.43 12.55
N ILE A 334 25.23 12.16 12.12
CA ILE A 334 25.72 10.83 11.73
C ILE A 334 26.86 10.43 12.67
N GLU A 335 26.79 9.25 13.27
CA GLU A 335 27.93 8.66 13.98
C GLU A 335 28.13 7.18 13.64
N PHE A 336 29.38 6.73 13.74
CA PHE A 336 29.75 5.33 13.56
C PHE A 336 29.83 4.57 14.88
N SER A 337 29.54 3.28 14.78
CA SER A 337 29.49 2.33 15.90
C SER A 337 30.13 0.99 15.56
N SER A 338 30.58 0.30 16.60
CA SER A 338 31.20 -1.03 16.54
C SER A 338 30.14 -2.11 16.65
N VAL A 339 30.26 -3.19 15.87
CA VAL A 339 29.44 -4.41 16.01
C VAL A 339 29.67 -5.10 17.37
N LYS A 340 30.82 -4.84 18.01
CA LYS A 340 31.15 -5.29 19.37
C LYS A 340 31.24 -4.07 20.28
N LEU A 341 30.17 -3.81 21.03
CA LEU A 341 30.11 -2.77 22.06
C LEU A 341 30.64 -3.30 23.40
N ARG A 342 31.13 -2.41 24.26
CA ARG A 342 31.54 -2.72 25.63
C ARG A 342 30.39 -2.61 26.61
N SER A 343 29.52 -1.62 26.44
CA SER A 343 28.31 -1.41 27.23
C SER A 343 27.19 -0.94 26.30
N PRO A 344 26.41 -1.88 25.72
CA PRO A 344 25.28 -1.54 24.86
C PRO A 344 24.27 -0.64 25.57
N MET A 345 23.81 0.40 24.87
CA MET A 345 22.75 1.27 25.33
C MET A 345 21.40 0.52 25.41
N THR A 346 20.63 0.76 26.48
CA THR A 346 19.29 0.17 26.67
C THR A 346 18.18 1.11 26.22
N ALA A 347 16.93 0.64 26.19
CA ALA A 347 15.77 1.46 25.79
C ALA A 347 15.50 2.60 26.78
N GLU A 348 15.73 2.37 28.07
CA GLU A 348 15.54 3.30 29.17
C GLU A 348 16.61 4.40 29.20
N GLN A 349 17.76 4.15 28.56
CA GLN A 349 18.85 5.11 28.38
C GLN A 349 18.66 6.01 27.13
N CYS A 350 17.72 5.68 26.25
CA CYS A 350 17.40 6.51 25.10
C CYS A 350 16.49 7.67 25.54
N PRO A 351 16.81 8.94 25.18
CA PRO A 351 15.84 10.02 25.26
C PRO A 351 14.56 9.67 24.48
N ARG A 352 13.42 10.16 24.96
CA ARG A 352 12.15 10.05 24.23
C ARG A 352 12.31 10.73 22.86
N PRO A 353 11.96 10.06 21.74
CA PRO A 353 12.06 10.67 20.42
C PRO A 353 11.08 11.85 20.29
N GLY A 354 11.48 12.88 19.55
CA GLY A 354 10.66 14.08 19.30
C GLY A 354 9.45 13.79 18.41
N PHE A 355 9.64 12.91 17.42
CA PHE A 355 8.60 12.45 16.50
C PHE A 355 8.54 10.91 16.44
N VAL A 356 7.49 10.35 15.84
CA VAL A 356 7.34 8.89 15.70
C VAL A 356 8.26 8.39 14.59
N VAL A 357 9.01 7.32 14.84
CA VAL A 357 9.82 6.63 13.81
C VAL A 357 9.31 5.19 13.67
N PRO A 358 9.12 4.65 12.44
CA PRO A 358 8.81 3.24 12.25
C PRO A 358 9.85 2.33 12.94
N GLN A 359 9.41 1.27 13.61
CA GLN A 359 10.30 0.27 14.19
C GLN A 359 10.28 -0.98 13.30
N LEU A 360 11.18 -1.03 12.33
CA LEU A 360 11.19 -2.00 11.23
C LEU A 360 12.60 -2.52 10.98
N SER A 361 12.78 -3.82 10.78
CA SER A 361 14.08 -4.41 10.45
C SER A 361 14.30 -4.54 8.94
N GLY A 362 15.56 -4.40 8.49
CA GLY A 362 15.94 -4.53 7.09
C GLY A 362 16.29 -5.98 6.73
N HIS A 363 15.59 -6.54 5.75
CA HIS A 363 15.98 -7.76 5.05
C HIS A 363 16.72 -7.38 3.77
N ILE A 364 17.79 -8.11 3.44
CA ILE A 364 18.74 -7.75 2.38
C ILE A 364 18.47 -8.50 1.07
N HIS A 365 18.56 -7.81 -0.06
CA HIS A 365 18.50 -8.40 -1.39
C HIS A 365 19.65 -7.87 -2.26
N ARG A 366 20.68 -8.70 -2.47
CA ARG A 366 21.80 -8.39 -3.36
C ARG A 366 21.36 -8.48 -4.82
N THR A 367 21.44 -7.37 -5.54
CA THR A 367 21.20 -7.29 -6.99
C THR A 367 22.21 -6.30 -7.61
N ALA A 368 21.97 -5.82 -8.83
CA ALA A 368 22.72 -4.75 -9.46
C ALA A 368 21.80 -3.70 -10.08
N GLU A 369 22.32 -2.48 -10.21
CA GLU A 369 21.74 -1.39 -11.00
C GLU A 369 22.48 -1.27 -12.33
N TYR A 370 21.81 -0.68 -13.32
CA TYR A 370 22.28 -0.62 -14.70
C TYR A 370 22.06 0.79 -15.25
N PRO A 371 22.84 1.82 -14.86
CA PRO A 371 22.61 3.22 -15.26
C PRO A 371 22.43 3.39 -16.77
N GLY A 372 23.29 2.75 -17.57
CA GLY A 372 23.23 2.78 -19.04
C GLY A 372 22.01 2.09 -19.68
N ALA A 373 21.21 1.33 -18.91
CA ALA A 373 20.10 0.52 -19.44
C ALA A 373 18.77 1.28 -19.56
N GLU A 374 18.66 2.55 -19.12
CA GLU A 374 17.41 3.34 -19.19
C GLU A 374 16.85 3.39 -20.63
N ARG A 375 17.74 3.57 -21.63
CA ARG A 375 17.38 3.54 -23.05
C ARG A 375 16.88 2.16 -23.54
N VAL A 376 17.17 1.06 -22.86
CA VAL A 376 16.59 -0.26 -23.16
C VAL A 376 15.18 -0.36 -22.62
N PHE A 377 14.95 -0.03 -21.36
CA PHE A 377 13.60 -0.04 -20.78
C PHE A 377 12.66 0.94 -21.51
N ARG A 378 13.17 2.12 -21.90
CA ARG A 378 12.46 3.09 -22.74
C ARG A 378 12.12 2.54 -24.13
N LYS A 379 13.06 1.87 -24.81
CA LYS A 379 12.81 1.20 -26.11
C LYS A 379 11.86 0.01 -26.01
N ALA A 380 11.91 -0.72 -24.90
CA ALA A 380 10.97 -1.80 -24.59
C ALA A 380 9.56 -1.26 -24.22
N GLY A 381 9.40 0.06 -24.04
CA GLY A 381 8.12 0.71 -23.80
C GLY A 381 7.67 0.69 -22.34
N HIS A 382 8.60 0.61 -21.38
CA HIS A 382 8.27 0.76 -19.97
C HIS A 382 8.07 2.23 -19.60
N TRP A 383 7.04 2.51 -18.80
CA TRP A 383 6.79 3.84 -18.23
C TRP A 383 7.69 4.08 -17.01
N LEU A 384 8.15 5.32 -16.81
CA LEU A 384 9.19 5.69 -15.85
C LEU A 384 10.44 4.76 -15.92
N PRO A 385 11.05 4.60 -17.11
CA PRO A 385 12.02 3.54 -17.41
C PRO A 385 13.29 3.58 -16.55
N TRP A 386 13.61 4.74 -15.98
CA TRP A 386 14.75 4.91 -15.08
C TRP A 386 14.66 4.05 -13.82
N TYR A 387 13.47 3.77 -13.27
CA TYR A 387 13.34 2.93 -12.06
C TYR A 387 13.83 1.48 -12.25
N PHE A 388 13.80 0.96 -13.48
CA PHE A 388 14.32 -0.37 -13.80
C PHE A 388 15.84 -0.36 -13.99
N ALA A 389 16.40 0.76 -14.46
CA ALA A 389 17.84 0.99 -14.51
C ALA A 389 18.40 1.17 -13.08
N ILE A 390 17.83 2.12 -12.33
CA ILE A 390 18.27 2.58 -11.01
C ILE A 390 17.02 2.73 -10.12
N THR A 391 16.97 1.99 -9.01
CA THR A 391 15.84 2.00 -8.08
C THR A 391 15.89 3.25 -7.18
N ARG A 392 14.72 3.80 -6.84
CA ARG A 392 14.58 4.54 -5.57
C ARG A 392 14.12 3.54 -4.52
N SER A 393 14.88 3.43 -3.45
CA SER A 393 14.78 2.34 -2.47
C SER A 393 15.74 2.62 -1.32
N THR A 394 15.49 2.07 -0.13
CA THR A 394 16.58 1.98 0.85
C THR A 394 17.59 0.96 0.34
N LYS A 395 18.87 1.33 0.25
CA LYS A 395 19.93 0.47 -0.30
C LYS A 395 21.31 0.84 0.22
N ILE A 396 22.23 -0.12 0.14
CA ILE A 396 23.66 0.02 0.41
C ILE A 396 24.44 -0.29 -0.89
N GLY A 397 25.48 0.49 -1.18
CA GLY A 397 26.38 0.29 -2.32
C GLY A 397 26.79 1.61 -2.99
N ARG A 398 27.94 1.62 -3.66
CA ARG A 398 28.47 2.80 -4.37
C ARG A 398 27.62 3.25 -5.58
N GLY A 399 26.71 2.40 -6.06
CA GLY A 399 25.77 2.74 -7.12
C GLY A 399 24.43 3.24 -6.58
N SER A 400 24.16 4.54 -6.71
CA SER A 400 22.80 5.06 -6.56
C SER A 400 22.60 6.37 -7.33
N PHE A 401 21.97 6.26 -8.50
CA PHE A 401 21.48 7.39 -9.31
C PHE A 401 22.59 8.27 -9.93
N GLU A 402 22.56 8.45 -11.25
CA GLU A 402 23.29 9.56 -11.89
C GLU A 402 22.55 10.85 -11.55
N LEU A 403 22.83 11.36 -10.36
CA LEU A 403 22.36 12.67 -9.90
C LEU A 403 23.04 13.73 -10.76
N ASP A 404 22.30 14.73 -11.24
CA ASP A 404 22.83 15.79 -12.11
C ASP A 404 23.79 16.78 -11.39
N GLU A 405 24.11 16.48 -10.13
CA GLU A 405 24.89 17.26 -9.18
C GLU A 405 26.41 17.23 -9.44
N PRO A 406 27.10 18.40 -9.35
CA PRO A 406 28.53 18.49 -9.63
C PRO A 406 29.43 17.74 -8.65
N VAL A 407 29.02 17.51 -7.40
CA VAL A 407 29.86 16.87 -6.36
C VAL A 407 30.32 15.47 -6.78
N TRP A 408 29.39 14.64 -7.27
CA TRP A 408 29.69 13.32 -7.83
C TRP A 408 30.59 13.40 -9.07
N ARG A 409 30.35 14.38 -9.96
CA ARG A 409 31.07 14.53 -11.23
C ARG A 409 32.55 14.90 -11.07
N ARG A 410 32.96 15.35 -9.88
CA ARG A 410 34.36 15.62 -9.54
C ARG A 410 35.07 14.47 -8.85
N GLY A 411 34.35 13.42 -8.42
CA GLY A 411 34.92 12.31 -7.66
C GLY A 411 35.35 12.67 -6.24
N GLU A 412 34.85 13.78 -5.69
CA GLU A 412 35.17 14.27 -4.34
C GLU A 412 34.55 13.39 -3.24
N ALA A 413 33.46 12.67 -3.54
CA ALA A 413 32.79 11.73 -2.63
C ALA A 413 32.18 10.51 -3.37
N GLU A 414 31.99 9.41 -2.63
CA GLU A 414 31.32 8.18 -3.05
C GLU A 414 30.00 8.01 -2.29
N CYS A 415 28.94 7.42 -2.87
CA CYS A 415 27.79 7.01 -2.05
C CYS A 415 28.10 5.75 -1.22
N LEU A 416 27.59 5.71 0.00
CA LEU A 416 27.55 4.51 0.85
C LEU A 416 26.20 3.80 0.77
N CYS A 417 25.12 4.58 0.87
CA CYS A 417 23.76 4.10 1.00
C CYS A 417 22.74 5.23 0.81
N ALA A 418 21.49 4.85 0.56
CA ALA A 418 20.33 5.73 0.55
C ALA A 418 19.24 5.22 1.50
N LEU A 419 18.53 6.16 2.13
CA LEU A 419 17.32 5.95 2.91
C LEU A 419 16.12 6.48 2.11
N HIS A 420 15.20 5.61 1.71
CA HIS A 420 14.01 6.02 0.93
C HIS A 420 12.76 6.12 1.82
N SER A 421 11.88 7.07 1.50
CA SER A 421 10.57 7.25 2.12
C SER A 421 9.77 5.95 2.18
N LEU A 422 9.18 5.67 3.34
CA LEU A 422 8.13 4.68 3.50
C LEU A 422 6.79 5.39 3.37
N HIS A 423 6.43 5.66 2.11
CA HIS A 423 5.09 6.09 1.73
C HIS A 423 4.44 4.96 0.94
N TYR A 424 3.36 4.39 1.48
CA TYR A 424 2.52 3.39 0.82
C TYR A 424 1.27 4.11 0.36
N ALA A 425 1.10 4.28 -0.95
CA ALA A 425 0.03 5.14 -1.45
C ALA A 425 -1.32 4.51 -1.10
N SER A 426 -2.24 5.32 -0.57
CA SER A 426 -3.46 4.90 0.15
C SER A 426 -4.57 4.28 -0.73
N GLY A 427 -4.20 3.66 -1.86
CA GLY A 427 -5.09 2.91 -2.74
C GLY A 427 -5.20 1.42 -2.37
N PRO A 428 -6.42 0.83 -2.35
CA PRO A 428 -6.65 -0.58 -2.00
C PRO A 428 -6.20 -1.60 -3.08
N HIS A 429 -5.16 -1.27 -3.85
CA HIS A 429 -4.51 -2.11 -4.87
C HIS A 429 -2.99 -2.12 -4.69
N GLU A 430 -2.46 -1.34 -3.73
CA GLU A 430 -1.10 -1.51 -3.21
C GLU A 430 -1.07 -2.49 -2.02
N GLY A 431 -2.24 -2.79 -1.45
CA GLY A 431 -2.43 -3.51 -0.19
C GLY A 431 -2.27 -5.03 -0.26
N PHE A 432 -1.17 -5.51 -0.82
CA PHE A 432 -0.69 -6.89 -0.62
C PHE A 432 0.80 -6.85 -0.27
N TRP A 433 1.12 -7.32 0.94
CA TRP A 433 2.45 -7.36 1.54
C TRP A 433 3.19 -6.01 1.48
N PRO A 434 2.68 -4.92 2.09
CA PRO A 434 3.42 -3.66 2.19
C PRO A 434 4.77 -3.82 2.89
N LEU A 435 4.87 -4.73 3.86
CA LEU A 435 6.07 -5.06 4.62
C LEU A 435 6.24 -6.58 4.69
N ILE A 436 7.48 -7.06 4.83
CA ILE A 436 7.74 -8.47 5.14
C ILE A 436 7.12 -8.78 6.51
N GLY A 437 6.40 -9.91 6.61
CA GLY A 437 5.65 -10.31 7.81
C GLY A 437 4.28 -9.64 7.99
N MET A 438 3.78 -8.87 7.00
CA MET A 438 2.49 -8.18 7.07
C MET A 438 1.72 -8.26 5.75
N GLU A 439 0.72 -9.14 5.64
CA GLU A 439 -0.12 -9.33 4.43
C GLU A 439 -0.85 -8.03 4.02
N ALA A 440 -1.34 -7.26 4.99
CA ALA A 440 -1.97 -5.95 4.82
C ALA A 440 -1.79 -5.08 6.06
N PHE A 441 -1.96 -3.76 5.93
CA PHE A 441 -2.04 -2.87 7.08
C PHE A 441 -3.32 -3.12 7.90
N PRO A 442 -3.30 -2.89 9.23
CA PRO A 442 -4.51 -2.95 10.07
C PRO A 442 -5.61 -2.00 9.60
N ASP A 443 -6.88 -2.40 9.77
CA ASP A 443 -8.06 -1.56 9.44
C ASP A 443 -8.12 -0.25 10.26
N ASP A 444 -7.49 -0.23 11.44
CA ASP A 444 -7.38 0.94 12.33
C ASP A 444 -6.11 1.79 12.08
N TRP A 445 -5.29 1.44 11.08
CA TRP A 445 -4.09 2.22 10.74
C TRP A 445 -4.50 3.64 10.29
N PRO A 446 -4.12 4.70 11.02
CA PRO A 446 -4.37 6.06 10.55
C PRO A 446 -3.54 6.28 9.30
N GLN A 447 -4.21 6.41 8.15
CA GLN A 447 -3.56 6.76 6.90
C GLN A 447 -2.95 8.16 7.04
N PRO A 448 -1.63 8.33 6.85
CA PRO A 448 -1.03 9.65 6.82
C PRO A 448 -1.49 10.38 5.56
N PHE A 449 -1.86 11.65 5.71
CA PHE A 449 -2.49 12.49 4.69
C PHE A 449 -1.72 13.81 4.47
N GLY A 450 -0.38 13.75 4.57
CA GLY A 450 0.50 14.89 4.35
C GLY A 450 1.92 14.50 3.94
N GLU A 451 2.60 15.46 3.29
CA GLU A 451 4.05 15.43 3.07
C GLU A 451 4.78 15.58 4.41
N GLY A 452 5.94 14.92 4.56
CA GLY A 452 6.69 14.97 5.81
C GLY A 452 6.07 14.20 7.00
N GLU A 453 4.92 13.54 6.83
CA GLU A 453 4.29 12.78 7.92
C GLU A 453 5.04 11.49 8.29
N TRP A 454 5.22 11.28 9.60
CA TRP A 454 5.82 10.07 10.18
C TRP A 454 4.80 9.31 11.04
N GLY A 455 4.94 7.99 11.11
CA GLY A 455 4.06 7.14 11.91
C GLY A 455 4.58 5.72 12.11
N ARG A 456 3.77 4.85 12.73
CA ARG A 456 4.17 3.46 13.09
C ARG A 456 4.78 2.66 11.93
N PHE A 457 4.31 2.91 10.70
CA PHE A 457 4.77 2.25 9.48
C PHE A 457 5.16 3.23 8.36
N ASN A 458 5.09 4.55 8.59
CA ASN A 458 5.27 5.57 7.56
C ASN A 458 6.45 6.49 7.89
N MET A 459 7.20 6.88 6.86
CA MET A 459 8.32 7.82 6.93
C MET A 459 8.34 8.61 5.64
N SER A 460 7.88 9.86 5.65
CA SER A 460 7.91 10.73 4.47
C SER A 460 9.10 11.68 4.55
N LEU A 461 10.09 11.49 3.68
CA LEU A 461 11.18 12.45 3.43
C LEU A 461 10.75 13.54 2.43
N GLY A 462 9.49 13.97 2.51
CA GLY A 462 8.85 14.90 1.57
C GLY A 462 8.98 14.47 0.10
N ASP A 463 8.96 15.47 -0.78
CA ASP A 463 9.13 15.29 -2.24
C ASP A 463 10.50 14.74 -2.66
N VAL A 464 11.52 14.84 -1.79
CA VAL A 464 12.86 14.29 -2.04
C VAL A 464 12.78 12.78 -2.29
N GLY A 465 11.99 12.07 -1.47
CA GLY A 465 11.86 10.61 -1.53
C GLY A 465 13.08 9.82 -1.08
N CYS A 466 14.31 10.32 -1.25
CA CYS A 466 15.56 9.67 -0.84
C CYS A 466 16.52 10.66 -0.16
N LEU A 467 16.99 10.32 1.05
CA LEU A 467 18.18 10.91 1.66
C LEU A 467 19.39 10.01 1.36
N TYR A 468 20.45 10.57 0.77
CA TYR A 468 21.66 9.85 0.36
C TYR A 468 22.80 10.15 1.34
N PHE A 469 23.67 9.17 1.58
CA PHE A 469 24.83 9.32 2.46
C PHE A 469 26.11 9.17 1.64
N LEU A 470 26.89 10.25 1.57
CA LEU A 470 28.12 10.33 0.78
C LEU A 470 29.34 10.33 1.70
N ILE A 471 30.37 9.55 1.37
CA ILE A 471 31.66 9.47 2.06
C ILE A 471 32.76 10.13 1.23
N ASP A 472 33.61 10.93 1.85
CA ASP A 472 34.68 11.67 1.18
C ASP A 472 36.00 10.87 1.05
N GLY A 473 37.14 11.57 0.90
CA GLY A 473 38.47 10.98 0.90
C GLY A 473 39.00 10.57 2.28
N GLU A 474 38.55 11.23 3.35
CA GLU A 474 39.03 11.05 4.73
C GLU A 474 38.17 10.08 5.55
N GLY A 475 36.98 9.76 5.05
CA GLY A 475 36.02 8.86 5.67
C GLY A 475 34.88 9.56 6.40
N ALA A 476 34.80 10.90 6.35
CA ALA A 476 33.66 11.64 6.87
C ALA A 476 32.44 11.42 5.97
N VAL A 477 31.26 11.36 6.58
CA VAL A 477 30.00 11.07 5.90
C VAL A 477 29.02 12.22 6.08
N THR A 478 28.42 12.66 4.98
CA THR A 478 27.45 13.74 4.92
C THR A 478 26.11 13.25 4.35
N ALA A 479 25.01 13.84 4.80
CA ALA A 479 23.67 13.56 4.29
C ALA A 479 23.31 14.57 3.21
N HIS A 480 22.82 14.08 2.07
CA HIS A 480 22.44 14.90 0.91
C HIS A 480 21.03 14.54 0.46
N PHE A 481 20.21 15.56 0.24
CA PHE A 481 18.90 15.44 -0.37
C PHE A 481 18.97 16.04 -1.79
N PHE A 482 18.21 15.48 -2.73
CA PHE A 482 18.16 16.00 -4.10
C PHE A 482 16.70 16.13 -4.53
N SER A 483 16.28 17.36 -4.86
CA SER A 483 14.99 17.59 -5.52
C SER A 483 15.02 17.01 -6.95
N HIS A 484 13.84 16.61 -7.42
CA HIS A 484 13.65 15.86 -8.67
C HIS A 484 12.70 16.57 -9.65
#